data_AF-P33091-F1
#
_entry.id   AF-P33091-F1
#
_cell.length_a   1.000
_cell.length_b   1.000
_cell.length_c   1.000
_cell.angle_alpha   90.00
_cell.angle_beta   90.00
_cell.angle_gamma   90.00
#
_symmetry.space_group_name_H-M   'P 1'
#
loop_
_entity.id
_entity.type
_entity.pdbx_description
1 polymer ?
#
loop_
_entity_poly.entity_id
_entity_poly.type
_entity_poly.pdbx_seq_one_letter_code
_entity_poly.pdbx_strand_id
1 'polypeptide(L)'
;LPICANGSTNCHQIPLDDLFERVVKLAHRIHSLTSDMFNEFDERYAQGRGFISRAINNCHTSSLTTPEDKEQAQKFHHDDLLRLVMKVLRSWNDPLLQLVSEVPQGIGEAPGTILWKVTEVEDQTKQLIEGMEKILGRMHPNGLDNEVLSLWPMPMAMHAGDGSKLFAFYNLLHCFRRDSFKIDSYLKLLRCRLFHEGGC
;
A
#
# COMPACT_ATOMS: atom_id res chain seq x y z
N LEU A 1 19.78 -8.15 2.08
CA LEU A 1 21.17 -8.30 2.57
C LEU A 1 21.44 -9.78 2.78
N PRO A 2 22.53 -10.35 2.28
CA PRO A 2 22.90 -11.74 2.55
C PRO A 2 23.00 -12.00 4.07
N ILE A 3 22.64 -13.20 4.53
CA ILE A 3 22.92 -13.61 5.91
C ILE A 3 24.36 -14.13 5.91
N CYS A 4 25.27 -13.35 6.49
CA CYS A 4 26.66 -13.73 6.64
C CYS A 4 26.87 -14.24 8.07
N ALA A 5 27.32 -15.49 8.23
CA ALA A 5 27.89 -15.91 9.50
C ALA A 5 29.20 -15.15 9.70
N ASN A 6 29.47 -14.69 10.93
CA ASN A 6 30.65 -13.86 11.20
C ASN A 6 31.93 -14.58 10.71
N GLY A 7 32.57 -14.02 9.68
CA GLY A 7 33.81 -14.55 9.09
C GLY A 7 33.68 -15.41 7.82
N SER A 8 32.48 -15.66 7.28
CA SER A 8 32.35 -16.37 6.00
C SER A 8 32.32 -15.43 4.80
N THR A 9 33.16 -15.69 3.79
CA THR A 9 33.11 -15.00 2.48
C THR A 9 31.95 -15.45 1.61
N ASN A 10 31.36 -16.62 1.91
CA ASN A 10 30.11 -17.08 1.31
C ASN A 10 28.95 -16.67 2.21
N CYS A 11 28.29 -15.57 1.86
CA CYS A 11 27.03 -15.19 2.49
C CYS A 11 25.87 -15.91 1.79
N HIS A 12 25.00 -16.54 2.58
CA HIS A 12 23.82 -17.19 2.04
C HIS A 12 22.80 -16.12 1.61
N GLN A 13 22.28 -16.27 0.39
CA GLN A 13 21.15 -15.46 -0.04
C GLN A 13 19.95 -15.78 0.85
N ILE A 14 19.29 -14.76 1.40
CA ILE A 14 18.03 -14.92 2.13
C ILE A 14 17.05 -15.75 1.27
N PRO A 15 16.45 -16.83 1.76
CA PRO A 15 15.43 -17.59 1.03
C PRO A 15 14.29 -16.71 0.49
N LEU A 16 13.71 -17.08 -0.66
CA LEU A 16 12.62 -16.28 -1.23
C LEU A 16 11.36 -16.29 -0.33
N ASP A 17 11.09 -17.39 0.36
CA ASP A 17 10.00 -17.45 1.35
C ASP A 17 10.20 -16.45 2.50
N ASP A 18 11.41 -16.35 3.06
CA ASP A 18 11.74 -15.36 4.10
C ASP A 18 11.55 -13.91 3.60
N LEU A 19 11.81 -13.65 2.31
CA LEU A 19 11.51 -12.34 1.72
C LEU A 19 10.01 -12.10 1.64
N PHE A 20 9.23 -13.10 1.22
CA PHE A 20 7.77 -13.03 1.22
C PHE A 20 7.19 -12.85 2.62
N GLU A 21 7.71 -13.55 3.63
CA GLU A 21 7.29 -13.40 5.02
C GLU A 21 7.48 -11.96 5.50
N ARG A 22 8.61 -11.33 5.17
CA ARG A 22 8.89 -9.93 5.52
C ARG A 22 7.92 -8.96 4.86
N VAL A 23 7.68 -9.08 3.55
CA VAL A 23 6.75 -8.17 2.85
C VAL A 23 5.31 -8.37 3.29
N VAL A 24 4.89 -9.60 3.62
CA VAL A 24 3.56 -9.88 4.19
C VAL A 24 3.41 -9.21 5.55
N LYS A 25 4.43 -9.30 6.43
CA LYS A 25 4.41 -8.61 7.74
C LYS A 25 4.34 -7.09 7.58
N LEU A 26 5.10 -6.52 6.63
CA LEU A 26 5.05 -5.08 6.33
C LEU A 26 3.68 -4.65 5.81
N ALA A 27 3.13 -5.36 4.83
CA ALA A 27 1.82 -5.06 4.26
C ALA A 27 0.70 -5.13 5.31
N HIS A 28 0.75 -6.15 6.18
CA HIS A 28 -0.20 -6.27 7.28
C HIS A 28 -0.11 -5.09 8.27
N ARG A 29 1.11 -4.67 8.63
CA ARG A 29 1.32 -3.51 9.50
C ARG A 29 0.82 -2.21 8.87
N ILE A 30 1.11 -1.98 7.59
CA ILE A 30 0.61 -0.82 6.83
C ILE A 30 -0.92 -0.79 6.85
N HIS A 31 -1.57 -1.92 6.57
CA HIS A 31 -3.03 -2.00 6.55
C HIS A 31 -3.65 -1.75 7.94
N SER A 32 -3.05 -2.31 9.00
CA SER A 32 -3.49 -2.06 10.39
C SER A 32 -3.40 -0.57 10.74
N LEU A 33 -2.23 0.03 10.53
CA LEU A 33 -2.01 1.46 10.83
C LEU A 33 -2.94 2.37 10.03
N THR A 34 -3.13 2.06 8.76
CA THR A 34 -4.04 2.83 7.87
C THR A 34 -5.49 2.70 8.32
N SER A 35 -5.93 1.51 8.74
CA SER A 35 -7.28 1.30 9.25
C SER A 35 -7.53 2.06 10.54
N ASP A 36 -6.57 2.01 11.48
CA ASP A 36 -6.64 2.75 12.74
C ASP A 36 -6.64 4.27 12.49
N MET A 37 -5.79 4.74 11.58
CA MET A 37 -5.72 6.15 11.19
C MET A 37 -7.02 6.63 10.52
N PHE A 38 -7.60 5.83 9.62
CA PHE A 38 -8.86 6.16 8.98
C PHE A 38 -10.00 6.26 10.00
N ASN A 39 -10.11 5.29 10.92
CA ASN A 39 -11.17 5.29 11.92
C ASN A 39 -11.06 6.52 12.84
N GLU A 40 -9.84 6.85 13.28
CA GLU A 40 -9.59 8.04 14.09
C GLU A 40 -9.92 9.34 13.35
N PHE A 41 -9.55 9.44 12.06
CA PHE A 41 -9.88 10.59 11.24
C PHE A 41 -11.39 10.71 10.99
N ASP A 42 -12.06 9.59 10.70
CA ASP A 42 -13.50 9.55 10.44
C ASP A 42 -14.29 10.02 11.67
N GLU A 43 -13.99 9.46 12.85
CA GLU A 43 -14.61 9.84 14.13
C GLU A 43 -14.46 11.33 14.42
N ARG A 44 -13.27 11.89 14.18
CA ARG A 44 -12.94 13.26 14.59
C ARG A 44 -13.35 14.32 13.57
N TYR A 45 -13.33 14.01 12.28
CA TYR A 45 -13.46 15.01 11.21
C TYR A 45 -14.57 14.73 10.19
N ALA A 46 -15.08 13.50 10.07
CA ALA A 46 -16.00 13.14 8.99
C ALA A 46 -17.43 12.83 9.45
N GLN A 47 -17.63 12.44 10.72
CA GLN A 47 -18.94 12.12 11.27
C GLN A 47 -19.95 13.24 11.02
N GLY A 48 -21.12 12.88 10.47
CA GLY A 48 -22.19 13.81 10.11
C GLY A 48 -21.96 14.67 8.87
N ARG A 49 -20.81 14.57 8.18
CA ARG A 49 -20.48 15.41 7.00
C ARG A 49 -20.80 14.77 5.65
N GLY A 50 -21.27 13.53 5.63
CA GLY A 50 -21.58 12.80 4.38
C GLY A 50 -20.35 12.54 3.50
N PHE A 51 -19.15 12.48 4.08
CA PHE A 51 -17.92 12.22 3.31
C PHE A 51 -17.90 10.82 2.70
N ILE A 52 -18.44 9.82 3.40
CA ILE A 52 -18.48 8.44 2.91
C ILE A 52 -19.22 8.31 1.57
N SER A 53 -20.39 8.96 1.42
CA SER A 53 -21.18 8.87 0.19
C SER A 53 -20.49 9.55 -0.99
N ARG A 54 -19.67 10.58 -0.73
CA ARG A 54 -18.87 11.27 -1.73
C ARG A 54 -17.59 10.52 -2.11
N ALA A 55 -17.05 9.67 -1.22
CA ALA A 55 -15.81 8.92 -1.48
C ALA A 55 -16.02 7.65 -2.31
N ILE A 56 -17.27 7.18 -2.45
CA ILE A 56 -17.60 5.97 -3.19
C ILE A 56 -17.03 6.06 -4.63
N ASN A 57 -16.24 5.06 -5.00
CA ASN A 57 -15.59 4.90 -6.30
C ASN A 57 -14.58 6.00 -6.71
N ASN A 58 -14.21 6.93 -5.82
CA ASN A 58 -13.31 8.06 -6.13
C ASN A 58 -11.83 7.79 -5.83
N CYS A 59 -11.39 6.55 -5.98
CA CYS A 59 -9.99 6.16 -5.84
C CYS A 59 -9.31 6.12 -7.21
N HIS A 60 -8.07 6.62 -7.29
CA HIS A 60 -7.30 6.67 -8.53
C HIS A 60 -7.00 5.29 -9.11
N THR A 61 -6.86 4.29 -8.24
CA THR A 61 -6.62 2.90 -8.58
C THR A 61 -7.88 2.14 -9.01
N SER A 62 -9.07 2.74 -8.96
CA SER A 62 -10.31 2.07 -9.37
C SER A 62 -10.34 1.69 -10.85
N SER A 63 -9.48 2.29 -11.69
CA SER A 63 -9.31 1.92 -13.10
C SER A 63 -8.50 0.62 -13.30
N LEU A 64 -7.77 0.16 -12.28
CA LEU A 64 -7.02 -1.08 -12.33
C LEU A 64 -7.96 -2.28 -12.18
N THR A 65 -7.82 -3.26 -13.06
CA THR A 65 -8.51 -4.55 -12.92
C THR A 65 -7.91 -5.32 -11.75
N THR A 66 -8.58 -5.27 -10.59
CA THR A 66 -8.18 -5.99 -9.39
C THR A 66 -9.17 -7.11 -9.08
N PRO A 67 -8.73 -8.31 -8.66
CA PRO A 67 -9.64 -9.34 -8.19
C PRO A 67 -10.43 -8.84 -6.96
N GLU A 68 -11.75 -8.94 -7.01
CA GLU A 68 -12.65 -8.43 -5.97
C GLU A 68 -12.85 -9.42 -4.81
N ASP A 69 -12.67 -10.71 -5.09
CA ASP A 69 -12.87 -11.80 -4.16
C ASP A 69 -11.73 -12.83 -4.22
N LYS A 70 -11.78 -13.80 -3.31
CA LYS A 70 -10.78 -14.86 -3.20
C LYS A 70 -10.76 -15.74 -4.45
N GLU A 71 -11.92 -16.07 -5.04
CA GLU A 71 -11.99 -16.94 -6.21
C GLU A 71 -11.36 -16.29 -7.45
N GLN A 72 -11.60 -15.00 -7.65
CA GLN A 72 -10.96 -14.21 -8.70
C GLN A 72 -9.46 -14.12 -8.46
N ALA A 73 -9.02 -13.84 -7.22
CA ALA A 73 -7.60 -13.73 -6.90
C ALA A 73 -6.85 -15.06 -7.13
N GLN A 74 -7.49 -16.19 -6.90
CA GLN A 74 -6.91 -17.52 -7.17
C GLN A 74 -6.73 -17.81 -8.66
N LYS A 75 -7.57 -17.22 -9.53
CA LYS A 75 -7.48 -17.39 -10.99
C LYS A 75 -6.36 -16.57 -11.64
N PHE A 76 -5.87 -15.53 -10.98
CA PHE A 76 -4.74 -14.74 -11.49
C PHE A 76 -3.47 -15.59 -11.56
N HIS A 77 -2.69 -15.42 -12.63
CA HIS A 77 -1.33 -15.93 -12.66
C HIS A 77 -0.50 -15.23 -11.56
N HIS A 78 0.44 -15.94 -10.92
CA HIS A 78 1.20 -15.33 -9.82
C HIS A 78 1.97 -14.08 -10.28
N ASP A 79 2.45 -14.05 -11.53
CA ASP A 79 3.18 -12.90 -12.07
C ASP A 79 2.28 -11.70 -12.35
N ASP A 80 1.03 -11.95 -12.75
CA ASP A 80 0.05 -10.89 -12.97
C ASP A 80 -0.33 -10.25 -11.63
N LEU A 81 -0.50 -11.08 -10.61
CA LEU A 81 -0.82 -10.62 -9.26
C LEU A 81 0.37 -9.87 -8.63
N LEU A 82 1.60 -10.33 -8.83
CA LEU A 82 2.82 -9.62 -8.41
C LEU A 82 2.94 -8.26 -9.10
N ARG A 83 2.73 -8.20 -10.42
CA ARG A 83 2.69 -6.94 -11.18
C ARG A 83 1.62 -6.01 -10.65
N LEU A 84 0.41 -6.53 -10.42
CA LEU A 84 -0.70 -5.73 -9.90
C LEU A 84 -0.36 -5.13 -8.54
N VAL A 85 0.21 -5.91 -7.61
CA VAL A 85 0.64 -5.40 -6.30
C VAL A 85 1.65 -4.27 -6.47
N MET A 86 2.66 -4.44 -7.32
CA MET A 86 3.63 -3.38 -7.60
C MET A 86 3.01 -2.14 -8.23
N LYS A 87 2.06 -2.33 -9.14
CA LYS A 87 1.33 -1.24 -9.78
C LYS A 87 0.58 -0.41 -8.74
N VAL A 88 -0.17 -1.06 -7.86
CA VAL A 88 -0.90 -0.39 -6.78
C VAL A 88 0.08 0.30 -5.83
N LEU A 89 1.14 -0.36 -5.36
CA LEU A 89 2.13 0.24 -4.46
C LEU A 89 2.76 1.50 -5.03
N ARG A 90 3.24 1.45 -6.29
CA ARG A 90 3.86 2.60 -6.95
C ARG A 90 2.88 3.77 -7.14
N SER A 91 1.59 3.47 -7.37
CA SER A 91 0.56 4.52 -7.49
C SER A 91 0.33 5.33 -6.22
N TRP A 92 0.78 4.83 -5.06
CA TRP A 92 0.60 5.46 -3.76
C TRP A 92 1.82 6.25 -3.28
N ASN A 93 2.95 6.22 -4.00
CA ASN A 93 4.17 6.91 -3.59
C ASN A 93 3.96 8.43 -3.45
N ASP A 94 3.48 9.10 -4.50
CA ASP A 94 3.26 10.55 -4.47
C ASP A 94 2.10 10.96 -3.54
N PRO A 95 0.93 10.28 -3.54
CA PRO A 95 -0.15 10.62 -2.61
C PRO A 95 0.23 10.49 -1.13
N LEU A 96 1.01 9.47 -0.75
CA LEU A 96 1.46 9.32 0.64
C LEU A 96 2.47 10.40 1.02
N LEU A 97 3.42 10.73 0.14
CA LEU A 97 4.36 11.82 0.36
C LEU A 97 3.63 13.16 0.55
N GLN A 98 2.61 13.42 -0.26
CA GLN A 98 1.78 14.62 -0.13
C GLN A 98 0.97 14.61 1.17
N LEU A 99 0.47 13.46 1.63
CA LEU A 99 -0.22 13.37 2.92
C LEU A 99 0.70 13.77 4.08
N VAL A 100 1.95 13.30 4.08
CA VAL A 100 2.94 13.67 5.11
C VAL A 100 3.16 15.19 5.14
N SER A 101 3.22 15.85 3.98
CA SER A 101 3.47 17.30 3.91
C SER A 101 2.24 18.15 4.26
N GLU A 102 1.05 17.71 3.88
CA GLU A 102 -0.18 18.51 3.96
C GLU A 102 -0.97 18.32 5.26
N VAL A 103 -0.96 17.13 5.87
CA VAL A 103 -1.73 16.85 7.10
C VAL A 103 -1.39 17.81 8.25
N PRO A 104 -0.12 18.16 8.53
CA PRO A 104 0.22 19.11 9.60
C PRO A 104 -0.35 20.51 9.39
N GLN A 105 -0.54 20.93 8.13
CA GLN A 105 -0.96 22.28 7.77
C GLN A 105 -2.46 22.36 7.43
N GLY A 106 -3.03 21.26 6.94
CA GLY A 106 -4.36 21.20 6.35
C GLY A 106 -5.45 20.73 7.32
N ILE A 107 -5.08 20.15 8.47
CA ILE A 107 -6.02 19.73 9.51
C ILE A 107 -5.60 20.50 10.77
N GLY A 108 -6.35 21.53 11.14
CA GLY A 108 -6.07 22.32 12.34
C GLY A 108 -5.89 21.41 13.57
N GLU A 109 -4.87 21.71 14.39
CA GLU A 109 -4.39 20.84 15.49
C GLU A 109 -4.51 19.34 15.19
N ALA A 110 -3.90 18.90 14.09
CA ALA A 110 -3.83 17.49 13.71
C ALA A 110 -3.34 16.65 14.92
N PRO A 111 -4.08 15.61 15.34
CA PRO A 111 -3.70 14.77 16.46
C PRO A 111 -2.31 14.18 16.19
N GLY A 112 -1.43 14.23 17.19
CA GLY A 112 -0.10 13.63 17.08
C GLY A 112 -0.16 12.15 16.67
N THR A 113 -1.24 11.47 17.04
CA THR A 113 -1.61 10.11 16.63
C THR A 113 -1.83 9.92 15.13
N ILE A 114 -2.46 10.87 14.44
CA ILE A 114 -2.62 10.82 12.99
C ILE A 114 -1.28 11.15 12.31
N LEU A 115 -0.59 12.20 12.78
CA LEU A 115 0.67 12.66 12.20
C LEU A 115 1.74 11.57 12.16
N TRP A 116 1.93 10.83 13.27
CA TRP A 116 2.92 9.75 13.28
C TRP A 116 2.49 8.59 12.39
N LYS A 117 1.20 8.22 12.35
CA LYS A 117 0.70 7.12 11.52
C LYS A 117 0.90 7.41 10.03
N VAL A 118 0.62 8.64 9.57
CA VAL A 118 0.85 9.04 8.18
C VAL A 118 2.33 8.88 7.82
N THR A 119 3.21 9.36 8.69
CA THR A 119 4.67 9.29 8.48
C THR A 119 5.16 7.84 8.46
N GLU A 120 4.71 7.02 9.41
CA GLU A 120 5.09 5.61 9.50
C GLU A 120 4.58 4.82 8.27
N VAL A 121 3.33 5.04 7.87
CA VAL A 121 2.73 4.39 6.70
C VAL A 121 3.50 4.73 5.42
N GLU A 122 3.93 5.98 5.26
CA GLU A 122 4.73 6.42 4.11
C GLU A 122 6.09 5.69 4.06
N ASP A 123 6.82 5.67 5.18
CA ASP A 123 8.12 5.00 5.28
C ASP A 123 7.98 3.48 5.07
N GLN A 124 7.00 2.85 5.71
CA GLN A 124 6.75 1.43 5.54
C GLN A 124 6.36 1.05 4.11
N THR A 125 5.61 1.91 3.42
CA THR A 125 5.23 1.67 2.02
C THR A 125 6.46 1.70 1.11
N LYS A 126 7.41 2.61 1.35
CA LYS A 126 8.71 2.59 0.65
C LYS A 126 9.49 1.32 0.92
N GLN A 127 9.60 0.89 2.18
CA GLN A 127 10.25 -0.36 2.54
C GLN A 127 9.58 -1.58 1.87
N LEU A 128 8.25 -1.58 1.76
CA LEU A 128 7.49 -2.62 1.08
C LEU A 128 7.77 -2.63 -0.43
N ILE A 129 7.80 -1.45 -1.08
CA ILE A 129 8.18 -1.32 -2.49
C ILE A 129 9.57 -1.93 -2.72
N GLU A 130 10.57 -1.53 -1.92
CA GLU A 130 11.93 -2.10 -2.04
C GLU A 130 11.97 -3.61 -1.81
N GLY A 131 11.19 -4.11 -0.85
CA GLY A 131 11.07 -5.54 -0.55
C GLY A 131 10.51 -6.31 -1.75
N MET A 132 9.48 -5.77 -2.38
CA MET A 132 8.86 -6.34 -3.56
C MET A 132 9.76 -6.28 -4.79
N GLU A 133 10.52 -5.20 -4.99
CA GLU A 133 11.52 -5.12 -6.06
C GLU A 133 12.62 -6.18 -5.89
N LYS A 134 13.05 -6.45 -4.66
CA LYS A 134 13.99 -7.54 -4.35
C LYS A 134 13.41 -8.92 -4.66
N ILE A 135 12.12 -9.14 -4.42
CA ILE A 135 11.43 -10.39 -4.77
C ILE A 135 11.35 -10.53 -6.29
N LEU A 136 10.88 -9.50 -6.98
CA LEU A 136 10.73 -9.51 -8.44
C LEU A 136 12.06 -9.70 -9.15
N GLY A 137 13.13 -9.04 -8.72
CA GLY A 137 14.46 -9.21 -9.30
C GLY A 137 15.03 -10.62 -9.13
N ARG A 138 14.55 -11.40 -8.16
CA ARG A 138 14.92 -12.81 -7.97
C ARG A 138 14.05 -13.78 -8.75
N MET A 139 12.75 -13.51 -8.85
CA MET A 139 11.82 -14.34 -9.61
C MET A 139 11.99 -14.16 -11.11
N HIS A 140 12.30 -12.94 -11.54
CA HIS A 140 12.41 -12.55 -12.94
C HIS A 140 13.74 -11.81 -13.19
N PRO A 141 14.88 -12.51 -13.21
CA PRO A 141 16.20 -11.89 -13.40
C PRO A 141 16.33 -11.13 -14.73
N ASN A 142 15.57 -11.56 -15.74
CA ASN A 142 15.56 -10.97 -17.08
C ASN A 142 14.55 -9.83 -17.23
N GLY A 143 13.93 -9.40 -16.13
CA GLY A 143 12.91 -8.36 -16.11
C GLY A 143 11.50 -8.91 -16.28
N LEU A 144 10.59 -8.32 -15.51
CA LEU A 144 9.16 -8.42 -15.72
C LEU A 144 8.74 -7.07 -16.29
N ASP A 145 8.14 -7.02 -17.48
CA ASP A 145 7.86 -5.79 -18.22
C ASP A 145 7.39 -4.66 -17.28
N ASN A 146 8.23 -3.65 -17.13
CA ASN A 146 7.93 -2.44 -16.37
C ASN A 146 6.96 -1.61 -17.20
N GLU A 147 5.68 -2.01 -17.23
CA GLU A 147 4.64 -1.13 -17.71
C GLU A 147 4.63 0.13 -16.82
N VAL A 148 5.06 1.22 -17.44
CA VAL A 148 5.09 2.57 -16.90
C VAL A 148 3.73 2.87 -16.30
N LEU A 149 3.67 3.00 -14.98
CA LEU A 149 2.44 3.44 -14.35
C LEU A 149 2.11 4.84 -14.83
N SER A 150 0.84 5.08 -15.18
CA SER A 150 0.40 6.45 -15.44
C SER A 150 0.61 7.26 -14.18
N LEU A 151 1.57 8.18 -14.23
CA LEU A 151 1.72 9.26 -13.26
C LEU A 151 0.36 9.92 -13.10
N TRP A 152 -0.15 9.89 -11.87
CA TRP A 152 -1.41 10.55 -11.54
C TRP A 152 -1.21 12.06 -11.73
N PRO A 153 -1.94 12.72 -12.65
CA PRO A 153 -2.06 14.16 -12.60
C PRO A 153 -3.01 14.43 -11.43
N MET A 154 -2.43 14.84 -10.29
CA MET A 154 -3.20 15.27 -9.13
C MET A 154 -4.33 16.20 -9.56
N PRO A 155 -5.60 15.91 -9.24
CA PRO A 155 -6.59 16.96 -9.12
C PRO A 155 -6.15 17.79 -7.92
N MET A 156 -5.45 18.89 -8.18
CA MET A 156 -5.28 19.99 -7.25
C MET A 156 -6.67 20.49 -6.83
N ALA A 157 -7.28 19.81 -5.85
CA ALA A 157 -8.48 20.27 -5.16
C ALA A 157 -8.17 20.60 -3.68
N MET A 158 -6.89 20.71 -3.31
CA MET A 158 -6.46 21.19 -2.00
C MET A 158 -6.70 22.70 -1.80
N HIS A 159 -7.18 23.43 -2.82
CA HIS A 159 -7.38 24.89 -2.77
C HIS A 159 -8.83 25.37 -2.61
N ALA A 160 -9.81 24.46 -2.49
CA ALA A 160 -11.16 24.85 -2.08
C ALA A 160 -11.26 24.81 -0.55
N GLY A 161 -12.09 25.68 0.07
CA GLY A 161 -12.12 25.95 1.52
C GLY A 161 -12.18 24.71 2.43
N ASP A 162 -11.93 24.90 3.73
CA ASP A 162 -11.61 23.85 4.74
C ASP A 162 -12.33 22.49 4.60
N GLY A 163 -13.64 22.50 4.35
CA GLY A 163 -14.42 21.27 4.11
C GLY A 163 -13.98 20.43 2.90
N SER A 164 -13.34 21.05 1.90
CA SER A 164 -12.77 20.37 0.73
C SER A 164 -11.43 19.71 1.03
N LYS A 165 -10.59 20.34 1.87
CA LYS A 165 -9.33 19.74 2.33
C LYS A 165 -9.58 18.51 3.19
N LEU A 166 -10.47 18.61 4.18
CA LEU A 166 -10.86 17.47 5.02
C LEU A 166 -11.44 16.33 4.19
N PHE A 167 -12.25 16.64 3.18
CA PHE A 167 -12.76 15.62 2.26
C PHE A 167 -11.64 15.00 1.41
N ALA A 168 -10.67 15.78 0.94
CA ALA A 168 -9.53 15.25 0.18
C ALA A 168 -8.71 14.26 1.03
N PHE A 169 -8.41 14.61 2.29
CA PHE A 169 -7.77 13.70 3.23
C PHE A 169 -8.61 12.46 3.51
N TYR A 170 -9.91 12.65 3.75
CA TYR A 170 -10.84 11.54 3.93
C TYR A 170 -10.80 10.55 2.76
N ASN A 171 -10.88 11.07 1.53
CA ASN A 171 -10.89 10.25 0.32
C ASN A 171 -9.57 9.50 0.15
N LEU A 172 -8.43 10.16 0.36
CA LEU A 172 -7.11 9.50 0.30
C LEU A 172 -6.98 8.39 1.33
N LEU A 173 -7.35 8.64 2.60
CA LEU A 173 -7.30 7.64 3.66
C LEU A 173 -8.26 6.46 3.38
N HIS A 174 -9.48 6.75 2.91
CA HIS A 174 -10.45 5.74 2.50
C HIS A 174 -9.88 4.82 1.41
N CYS A 175 -9.33 5.42 0.36
CA CYS A 175 -8.77 4.70 -0.78
C CYS A 175 -7.53 3.90 -0.39
N PHE A 176 -6.63 4.46 0.41
CA PHE A 176 -5.43 3.75 0.84
C PHE A 176 -5.77 2.59 1.79
N ARG A 177 -6.78 2.75 2.65
CA ARG A 177 -7.28 1.64 3.48
C ARG A 177 -7.77 0.47 2.62
N ARG A 178 -8.53 0.76 1.56
CA ARG A 178 -9.02 -0.25 0.61
C ARG A 178 -7.85 -0.95 -0.12
N ASP A 179 -6.90 -0.18 -0.61
CA ASP A 179 -5.81 -0.72 -1.43
C ASP A 179 -4.77 -1.46 -0.60
N SER A 180 -4.44 -0.97 0.61
CA SER A 180 -3.57 -1.67 1.56
C SER A 180 -4.14 -3.03 1.98
N PHE A 181 -5.46 -3.13 2.18
CA PHE A 181 -6.14 -4.40 2.43
C PHE A 181 -5.97 -5.39 1.28
N LYS A 182 -6.16 -4.91 0.03
CA LYS A 182 -5.95 -5.72 -1.18
C LYS A 182 -4.50 -6.20 -1.27
N ILE A 183 -3.52 -5.31 -1.08
CA ILE A 183 -2.10 -5.66 -1.11
C ILE A 183 -1.77 -6.73 -0.06
N ASP A 184 -2.20 -6.55 1.19
CA ASP A 184 -1.98 -7.53 2.27
C ASP A 184 -2.57 -8.90 1.89
N SER A 185 -3.80 -8.91 1.39
CA SER A 185 -4.50 -10.13 0.96
C SER A 185 -3.80 -10.84 -0.20
N TYR A 186 -3.37 -10.09 -1.22
CA TYR A 186 -2.69 -10.64 -2.40
C TYR A 186 -1.31 -11.20 -2.04
N LEU A 187 -0.55 -10.52 -1.18
CA LEU A 187 0.76 -11.02 -0.74
C LEU A 187 0.65 -12.30 0.10
N LYS A 188 -0.36 -12.38 0.98
CA LYS A 188 -0.68 -13.63 1.71
C LYS A 188 -1.02 -14.77 0.74
N LEU A 189 -1.85 -14.51 -0.27
CA LEU A 189 -2.19 -15.50 -1.29
C LEU A 189 -0.97 -15.95 -2.09
N LEU A 190 -0.14 -15.00 -2.55
CA LEU A 190 1.08 -15.29 -3.31
C LEU A 190 2.04 -16.16 -2.52
N ARG A 191 2.33 -15.80 -1.26
CA ARG A 191 3.20 -16.60 -0.39
C ARG A 191 2.65 -18.02 -0.23
N CYS A 192 1.34 -18.14 0.01
CA CYS A 192 0.70 -19.45 0.18
C CYS A 192 0.82 -20.34 -1.07
N ARG A 193 0.60 -19.77 -2.25
CA ARG A 193 0.68 -20.51 -3.52
C ARG A 193 2.11 -20.92 -3.87
N LEU A 194 3.09 -20.07 -3.58
CA LEU A 194 4.48 -20.29 -3.99
C LEU A 194 5.26 -21.23 -3.05
N PHE A 195 4.94 -21.24 -1.74
CA PHE A 195 5.77 -21.95 -0.75
C PHE A 195 5.02 -22.99 0.10
N HIS A 196 3.70 -23.06 0.00
CA HIS A 196 2.89 -23.96 0.83
C HIS A 196 1.88 -24.78 0.01
N GLU A 197 1.99 -24.80 -1.33
CA GLU A 197 1.07 -25.54 -2.23
C GLU A 197 -0.42 -25.22 -2.01
N GLY A 198 -0.73 -24.04 -1.45
CA GLY A 198 -2.10 -23.66 -1.08
C GLY A 198 -2.60 -24.21 0.27
N GLY A 199 -1.77 -24.95 1.01
CA GLY A 199 -2.04 -25.49 2.35
C GLY A 199 -1.84 -24.47 3.48
N CYS A 200 -2.38 -23.27 3.29
CA CYS A 200 -2.57 -22.25 4.32
C CYS A 200 -4.07 -21.95 4.46
#